data_AF-A0A6J8CJY1-F1
#
_entry.id   AF-A0A6J8CJY1-F1
#
_cell.length_a   1.000
_cell.length_b   1.000
_cell.length_c   1.000
_cell.angle_alpha   90.00
_cell.angle_beta   90.00
_cell.angle_gamma   90.00
#
_symmetry.space_group_name_H-M   'P 1'
#
loop_
_entity.id
_entity.type
_entity.pdbx_description
1 polymer ?
#
loop_
_entity_poly.entity_id
_entity_poly.type
_entity_poly.pdbx_seq_one_letter_code
_entity_poly.pdbx_strand_id
1 'polypeptide(L)'
;MMKTFEDQEIPSNYFTAVDIIKAIEELNMNKSVDEFGLCAEHLKFCKNEIAPYLTKLFNNIIETLKTPGTFKTGILFHVLKKDKDPSDVNSYRGITVTPVPGKAFEYCILPKLNLQNITDLQFGFTKGLNPLISSFNISESKYDQTRKNSEFYMGFLDVKSAFDVGQHDIILDKLLESNIPSFLWLVIKDLYSNLTTKKLEKGRKNKCGKKNKACKTNSVCTNGLWVHGTNGLDPVTSYKIYNTYVLPRLLYGLEAIPLNKTNITQLESFHRKILRHLQSLPQRTAIAAIYLLIGGLLIEAELHKKQLSFLHNLLSSNVQRVKDIIIRQMSVNYDNPNSLFSTIREILLKYGLPPIHLLQESLPSKMKWKSIVTKQLNTYWLNTLRDDAESKSTLRYMETKHLLIGKNHPVWNIFDKTKAEVRKPIIKLE
;
A
#
# COMPACT_ATOMS: atom_id res chain seq x y z
N MET A 1 23.16 -33.96 -5.86
CA MET A 1 24.10 -34.03 -7.00
C MET A 1 24.71 -32.64 -7.14
N MET A 2 25.87 -32.40 -6.53
CA MET A 2 26.57 -31.10 -6.63
C MET A 2 26.94 -30.89 -8.10
N LYS A 3 26.36 -29.88 -8.77
CA LYS A 3 26.95 -29.36 -10.01
C LYS A 3 28.39 -28.98 -9.67
N THR A 4 29.37 -29.53 -10.39
CA THR A 4 30.76 -29.12 -10.27
C THR A 4 30.82 -27.62 -10.60
N PHE A 5 31.15 -26.81 -9.60
CA PHE A 5 31.19 -25.34 -9.68
C PHE A 5 32.41 -24.82 -10.45
N GLU A 6 33.26 -25.72 -10.97
CA GLU A 6 34.63 -25.41 -11.37
C GLU A 6 34.77 -24.90 -12.81
N ASP A 7 33.72 -24.99 -13.65
CA ASP A 7 33.82 -24.68 -15.09
C ASP A 7 33.00 -23.47 -15.57
N GLN A 8 32.45 -22.63 -14.69
CA GLN A 8 31.76 -21.40 -15.11
C GLN A 8 32.69 -20.20 -15.12
N GLU A 9 32.88 -19.63 -16.30
CA GLU A 9 33.65 -18.39 -16.52
C GLU A 9 33.03 -17.24 -15.72
N ILE A 10 33.82 -16.62 -14.85
CA ILE A 10 33.38 -15.46 -14.06
C ILE A 10 33.36 -14.26 -14.98
N PRO A 11 32.20 -13.61 -15.20
CA PRO A 11 32.09 -12.50 -16.13
C PRO A 11 32.83 -11.27 -15.60
N SER A 12 33.73 -10.73 -16.40
CA SER A 12 34.23 -9.36 -16.21
C SER A 12 33.16 -8.35 -16.63
N ASN A 13 33.04 -7.23 -15.90
CA ASN A 13 32.04 -6.19 -16.17
C ASN A 13 30.57 -6.65 -16.20
N TYR A 14 30.18 -7.53 -15.29
CA TYR A 14 28.83 -8.09 -15.21
C TYR A 14 27.71 -7.03 -15.06
N PHE A 15 27.98 -5.95 -14.33
CA PHE A 15 27.08 -4.82 -14.14
C PHE A 15 27.54 -3.60 -14.95
N THR A 16 26.58 -2.91 -15.56
CA THR A 16 26.79 -1.60 -16.20
C THR A 16 26.33 -0.46 -15.29
N ALA A 17 26.79 0.77 -15.54
CA ALA A 17 26.30 1.95 -14.82
C ALA A 17 24.78 2.13 -14.95
N VAL A 18 24.20 1.72 -16.08
CA VAL A 18 22.74 1.75 -16.32
C VAL A 18 22.01 0.80 -15.37
N ASP A 19 22.56 -0.40 -15.12
CA ASP A 19 21.99 -1.35 -14.17
C ASP A 19 22.01 -0.80 -12.74
N ILE A 20 23.11 -0.13 -12.36
CA ILE A 20 23.23 0.50 -11.04
C ILE A 20 22.22 1.63 -10.87
N ILE A 21 22.08 2.49 -11.88
CA ILE A 21 21.11 3.59 -11.85
C ILE A 21 19.68 3.04 -11.66
N LYS A 22 19.31 1.99 -12.41
CA LYS A 22 18.01 1.32 -12.25
C LYS A 22 17.83 0.75 -10.84
N ALA A 23 18.84 0.08 -10.29
CA ALA A 23 18.78 -0.46 -8.93
C ALA A 23 18.65 0.65 -7.86
N ILE A 24 19.35 1.77 -8.03
CA ILE A 24 19.23 2.94 -7.15
C ILE A 24 17.80 3.51 -7.22
N GLU A 25 17.17 3.54 -8.40
CA GLU A 25 15.80 4.01 -8.55
C GLU A 25 14.76 3.15 -7.84
N GLU A 26 15.02 1.86 -7.67
CA GLU A 26 14.17 0.93 -6.90
C GLU A 26 14.27 1.11 -5.38
N LEU A 27 15.29 1.85 -4.88
CA LEU A 27 15.42 2.10 -3.44
C LEU A 27 14.22 2.89 -2.89
N ASN A 28 13.70 2.47 -1.75
CA ASN A 28 12.59 3.18 -1.10
C ASN A 28 13.08 4.46 -0.40
N MET A 29 12.51 5.61 -0.75
CA MET A 29 12.74 6.89 -0.08
C MET A 29 12.00 6.98 1.27
N ASN A 30 12.35 7.98 2.07
CA ASN A 30 11.84 8.29 3.41
C ASN A 30 12.05 7.15 4.41
N LYS A 31 13.18 6.44 4.27
CA LYS A 31 13.61 5.39 5.20
C LYS A 31 14.66 5.94 6.16
N SER A 32 14.89 5.21 7.26
CA SER A 32 15.94 5.54 8.23
C SER A 32 17.32 5.53 7.59
N VAL A 33 18.21 6.35 8.13
CA VAL A 33 19.64 6.34 7.77
C VAL A 33 20.30 5.04 8.23
N ASP A 34 21.36 4.63 7.52
CA ASP A 34 22.22 3.51 7.89
C ASP A 34 23.30 3.89 8.91
N GLU A 35 24.22 2.97 9.21
CA GLU A 35 25.31 3.20 10.19
C GLU A 35 26.28 4.31 9.79
N PHE A 36 26.33 4.67 8.50
CA PHE A 36 27.18 5.70 7.94
C PHE A 36 26.43 7.03 7.75
N GLY A 37 25.15 7.10 8.13
CA GLY A 37 24.32 8.27 7.92
C GLY A 37 23.79 8.42 6.49
N LEU A 38 23.93 7.38 5.66
CA LEU A 38 23.40 7.37 4.29
C LEU A 38 21.93 6.95 4.27
N CYS A 39 21.20 7.41 3.27
CA CYS A 39 19.82 7.05 3.00
C CYS A 39 19.61 6.96 1.48
N ALA A 40 18.47 6.41 1.05
CA ALA A 40 18.18 6.19 -0.37
C ALA A 40 18.25 7.48 -1.19
N GLU A 41 17.83 8.61 -0.61
CA GLU A 41 17.84 9.93 -1.22
C GLU A 41 19.24 10.37 -1.64
N HIS A 42 20.25 10.11 -0.82
CA HIS A 42 21.64 10.45 -1.15
C HIS A 42 22.03 9.80 -2.47
N LEU A 43 21.83 8.48 -2.61
CA LEU A 43 22.16 7.76 -3.84
C LEU A 43 21.26 8.18 -5.00
N LYS A 44 19.95 8.39 -4.78
CA LYS A 44 19.02 8.78 -5.85
C LYS A 44 19.34 10.13 -6.46
N PHE A 45 19.71 11.12 -5.64
CA PHE A 45 20.01 12.46 -6.13
C PHE A 45 21.40 12.57 -6.77
N CYS A 46 22.37 11.75 -6.37
CA CYS A 46 23.70 11.72 -7.00
C CYS A 46 23.94 10.50 -7.92
N LYS A 47 22.89 9.80 -8.34
CA LYS A 47 22.98 8.49 -9.03
C LYS A 47 23.91 8.51 -10.26
N ASN A 48 23.92 9.60 -11.03
CA ASN A 48 24.75 9.72 -12.23
C ASN A 48 26.24 9.81 -11.89
N GLU A 49 26.57 10.50 -10.79
CA GLU A 49 27.96 10.70 -10.34
C GLU A 49 28.50 9.46 -9.62
N ILE A 50 27.65 8.78 -8.83
CA ILE A 50 28.08 7.65 -7.99
C ILE A 50 28.05 6.31 -8.73
N ALA A 51 27.24 6.18 -9.79
CA ALA A 51 27.07 4.92 -10.52
C ALA A 51 28.39 4.34 -11.04
N PRO A 52 29.33 5.10 -11.66
CA PRO A 52 30.60 4.54 -12.12
C PRO A 52 31.43 3.90 -11.01
N TYR A 53 31.45 4.51 -9.82
CA TYR A 53 32.18 3.98 -8.67
C TYR A 53 31.53 2.71 -8.11
N LEU A 54 30.20 2.70 -8.01
CA LEU A 54 29.46 1.51 -7.59
C LEU A 54 29.55 0.38 -8.62
N THR A 55 29.57 0.68 -9.92
CA THR A 55 29.82 -0.30 -10.97
C THR A 55 31.16 -1.00 -10.78
N LYS A 56 32.23 -0.23 -10.56
CA LYS A 56 33.55 -0.80 -10.28
C LYS A 56 33.54 -1.67 -9.01
N LEU A 57 32.93 -1.17 -7.93
CA LEU A 57 32.80 -1.93 -6.69
C LEU A 57 32.03 -3.25 -6.88
N PHE A 58 30.88 -3.21 -7.55
CA PHE A 58 30.02 -4.38 -7.70
C PHE A 58 30.62 -5.42 -8.67
N ASN A 59 31.30 -4.98 -9.73
CA ASN A 59 32.04 -5.89 -10.60
C ASN A 59 33.22 -6.53 -9.86
N ASN A 60 33.95 -5.79 -9.02
CA ASN A 60 34.99 -6.37 -8.16
C ASN A 60 34.41 -7.43 -7.20
N ILE A 61 33.18 -7.26 -6.70
CA ILE A 61 32.51 -8.27 -5.88
C ILE A 61 32.26 -9.55 -6.68
N ILE A 62 31.80 -9.44 -7.93
CA ILE A 62 31.58 -10.59 -8.81
C ILE A 62 32.91 -11.29 -9.14
N GLU A 63 33.95 -10.52 -9.49
CA GLU A 63 35.27 -11.07 -9.85
C GLU A 63 35.96 -11.77 -8.68
N THR A 64 35.87 -11.20 -7.48
CA THR A 64 36.50 -11.76 -6.27
C THR A 64 35.62 -12.77 -5.53
N LEU A 65 34.34 -12.87 -5.91
CA LEU A 65 33.30 -13.64 -5.21
C LEU A 65 33.15 -13.27 -3.72
N LYS A 66 33.61 -12.07 -3.33
CA LYS A 66 33.63 -11.61 -1.94
C LYS A 66 32.93 -10.27 -1.78
N THR A 67 32.01 -10.22 -0.85
CA THR A 67 31.29 -9.00 -0.48
C THR A 67 32.01 -8.25 0.64
N PRO A 68 31.98 -6.91 0.65
CA PRO A 68 32.58 -6.12 1.72
C PRO A 68 31.96 -6.46 3.08
N GLY A 69 32.79 -6.57 4.12
CA GLY A 69 32.30 -6.81 5.49
C GLY A 69 31.30 -5.75 5.99
N THR A 70 31.37 -4.53 5.43
CA THR A 70 30.39 -3.48 5.69
C THR A 70 28.99 -3.89 5.24
N PHE A 71 28.81 -4.59 4.12
CA PHE A 71 27.49 -5.03 3.65
C PHE A 71 26.87 -6.09 4.55
N LYS A 72 27.72 -6.85 5.27
CA LYS A 72 27.32 -7.92 6.21
C LYS A 72 26.99 -7.40 7.62
N THR A 73 27.16 -6.10 7.85
CA THR A 73 26.95 -5.47 9.16
C THR A 73 25.73 -4.56 9.12
N GLY A 74 24.77 -4.77 10.01
CA GLY A 74 23.55 -3.95 10.08
C GLY A 74 23.25 -3.41 11.47
N ILE A 75 22.40 -2.38 11.56
CA ILE A 75 21.89 -1.87 12.84
C ILE A 75 20.58 -2.57 13.20
N LEU A 76 20.53 -3.19 14.38
CA LEU A 76 19.32 -3.86 14.86
C LEU A 76 18.42 -2.90 15.65
N PHE A 77 17.19 -2.72 15.18
CA PHE A 77 16.10 -2.02 15.87
C PHE A 77 15.05 -3.01 16.36
N HIS A 78 14.48 -2.76 17.53
CA HIS A 78 13.39 -3.56 18.07
C HIS A 78 12.08 -2.77 17.96
N VAL A 79 11.12 -3.28 17.20
CA VAL A 79 9.80 -2.67 17.02
C VAL A 79 8.75 -3.51 17.74
N LEU A 80 8.02 -2.89 18.68
CA LEU A 80 6.96 -3.56 19.42
C LEU A 80 5.83 -4.00 18.47
N LYS A 81 5.43 -5.27 18.55
CA LYS A 81 4.25 -5.80 17.86
C LYS A 81 3.01 -5.11 18.41
N LYS A 82 2.07 -4.80 17.53
CA LYS A 82 0.81 -4.16 17.90
C LYS A 82 0.09 -5.00 18.97
N ASP A 83 -0.42 -4.34 20.01
CA ASP A 83 -1.24 -4.95 21.07
C ASP A 83 -0.53 -6.08 21.85
N LYS A 84 0.81 -6.02 21.98
CA LYS A 84 1.63 -6.95 22.77
C LYS A 84 2.31 -6.24 23.94
N ASP A 85 2.60 -6.99 25.00
CA ASP A 85 3.22 -6.47 26.24
C ASP A 85 4.65 -5.96 25.98
N PRO A 86 4.95 -4.67 26.26
CA PRO A 86 6.30 -4.13 26.14
C PRO A 86 7.36 -4.80 27.01
N SER A 87 6.96 -5.55 28.04
CA SER A 87 7.86 -6.21 28.99
C SER A 87 8.39 -7.56 28.48
N ASP A 88 7.68 -8.20 27.55
CA ASP A 88 8.10 -9.46 26.93
C ASP A 88 9.02 -9.21 25.72
N VAL A 89 10.20 -9.83 25.73
CA VAL A 89 11.18 -9.74 24.64
C VAL A 89 10.60 -10.26 23.32
N ASN A 90 9.74 -11.29 23.37
CA ASN A 90 9.10 -11.87 22.18
C ASN A 90 8.03 -10.95 21.56
N SER A 91 7.61 -9.90 22.26
CA SER A 91 6.73 -8.87 21.73
C SER A 91 7.40 -7.99 20.69
N TYR A 92 8.74 -7.99 20.60
CA TYR A 92 9.45 -7.16 19.63
C TYR A 92 9.75 -7.92 18.34
N ARG A 93 9.78 -7.19 17.23
CA ARG A 93 10.37 -7.63 15.96
C ARG A 93 11.73 -6.98 15.81
N GLY A 94 12.77 -7.79 15.61
CA GLY A 94 14.07 -7.32 15.17
C GLY A 94 13.97 -6.82 13.72
N ILE A 95 14.37 -5.59 13.46
CA ILE A 95 14.49 -5.02 12.12
C ILE A 95 15.93 -4.56 11.95
N THR A 96 16.63 -5.19 11.01
CA THR A 96 18.01 -4.84 10.69
C THR A 96 18.03 -3.82 9.55
N VAL A 97 18.66 -2.66 9.78
CA VAL A 97 18.95 -1.68 8.72
C VAL A 97 20.35 -1.98 8.19
N THR A 98 20.41 -2.51 6.97
CA THR A 98 21.66 -2.73 6.22
C THR A 98 22.11 -1.45 5.49
N PRO A 99 23.41 -1.31 5.19
CA PRO A 99 23.95 -0.16 4.49
C PRO A 99 23.31 0.06 3.12
N VAL A 100 23.12 1.32 2.76
CA VAL A 100 22.41 1.70 1.53
C VAL A 100 23.11 1.19 0.26
N PRO A 101 24.46 1.24 0.12
CA PRO A 101 25.14 0.66 -1.04
C PRO A 101 24.96 -0.87 -1.14
N GLY A 102 24.91 -1.58 -0.01
CA GLY A 102 24.65 -3.02 0.02
C GLY A 102 23.24 -3.35 -0.48
N LYS A 103 22.23 -2.57 -0.08
CA LYS A 103 20.88 -2.71 -0.64
C LYS A 103 20.84 -2.45 -2.15
N ALA A 104 21.56 -1.44 -2.63
CA ALA A 104 21.64 -1.17 -4.07
C ALA A 104 22.25 -2.36 -4.83
N PHE A 105 23.24 -3.04 -4.23
CA PHE A 105 23.81 -4.27 -4.78
C PHE A 105 22.78 -5.42 -4.83
N GLU A 106 22.03 -5.65 -3.75
CA GLU A 106 20.95 -6.65 -3.72
C GLU A 106 19.91 -6.39 -4.83
N TYR A 107 19.53 -5.11 -5.06
CA TYR A 107 18.64 -4.72 -6.15
C TYR A 107 19.24 -4.92 -7.55
N CYS A 108 20.57 -4.90 -7.70
CA CYS A 108 21.23 -5.24 -8.97
C CYS A 108 21.17 -6.75 -9.25
N ILE A 109 21.29 -7.56 -8.20
CA ILE A 109 21.26 -9.03 -8.30
C ILE A 109 19.84 -9.56 -8.51
N LEU A 110 18.85 -8.97 -7.84
CA LEU A 110 17.48 -9.51 -7.79
C LEU A 110 16.88 -9.83 -9.18
N PRO A 111 16.99 -8.97 -10.22
CA PRO A 111 16.49 -9.28 -11.56
C PRO A 111 17.20 -10.46 -12.25
N LYS A 112 18.42 -10.80 -11.81
CA LYS A 112 19.25 -11.87 -12.37
C LYS A 112 18.94 -13.25 -11.78
N LEU A 113 18.22 -13.30 -10.65
CA LEU A 113 17.89 -14.56 -9.96
C LEU A 113 16.79 -15.39 -10.64
N ASN A 114 16.22 -14.89 -11.74
CA ASN A 114 15.26 -15.57 -12.61
C ASN A 114 14.36 -16.62 -11.92
N LEU A 115 13.57 -16.17 -10.92
CA LEU A 115 12.71 -17.02 -10.09
C LEU A 115 11.45 -17.50 -10.85
N GLN A 116 11.62 -18.11 -12.03
CA GLN A 116 10.52 -18.51 -12.93
C GLN A 116 9.65 -19.64 -12.39
N ASN A 117 10.10 -20.35 -11.36
CA ASN A 117 9.39 -21.50 -10.79
C ASN A 117 8.45 -21.14 -9.62
N ILE A 118 8.05 -19.87 -9.49
CA ILE A 118 7.07 -19.47 -8.47
C ILE A 118 5.67 -19.81 -8.97
N THR A 119 4.91 -20.54 -8.15
CA THR A 119 3.51 -20.89 -8.45
C THR A 119 2.62 -19.65 -8.64
N ASP A 120 1.65 -19.75 -9.55
CA ASP A 120 0.60 -18.72 -9.77
C ASP A 120 -0.26 -18.44 -8.51
N LEU A 121 -0.14 -19.27 -7.46
CA LEU A 121 -0.80 -19.08 -6.17
C LEU A 121 0.04 -18.28 -5.16
N GLN A 122 1.26 -17.87 -5.52
CA GLN A 122 2.09 -17.01 -4.69
C GLN A 122 1.70 -15.53 -4.89
N PHE A 123 0.74 -15.06 -4.09
CA PHE A 123 0.29 -13.66 -4.13
C PHE A 123 1.20 -12.72 -3.32
N GLY A 124 1.87 -13.22 -2.29
CA GLY A 124 2.74 -12.44 -1.42
C GLY A 124 4.10 -12.19 -2.06
N PHE A 125 4.59 -10.94 -1.97
CA PHE A 125 5.90 -10.52 -2.49
C PHE A 125 6.08 -10.69 -4.02
N THR A 126 4.99 -10.94 -4.76
CA THR A 126 5.00 -11.03 -6.23
C THR A 126 4.61 -9.70 -6.86
N LYS A 127 5.43 -9.21 -7.79
CA LYS A 127 5.18 -7.92 -8.46
C LYS A 127 3.85 -7.96 -9.22
N GLY A 128 3.02 -6.95 -8.98
CA GLY A 128 1.71 -6.83 -9.64
C GLY A 128 0.56 -7.60 -8.96
N LEU A 129 0.87 -8.46 -7.98
CA LEU A 129 -0.13 -9.13 -7.16
C LEU A 129 -0.32 -8.43 -5.82
N ASN A 130 -1.53 -8.52 -5.29
CA ASN A 130 -1.88 -7.94 -4.00
C ASN A 130 -2.73 -8.94 -3.19
N PRO A 131 -2.81 -8.76 -1.86
CA PRO A 131 -3.61 -9.65 -1.02
C PRO A 131 -5.10 -9.72 -1.39
N LEU A 132 -5.65 -8.65 -1.99
CA LEU A 132 -7.06 -8.61 -2.40
C LEU A 132 -7.36 -9.60 -3.53
N ILE A 133 -6.42 -9.83 -4.45
CA ILE A 133 -6.56 -10.85 -5.49
C ILE A 133 -6.62 -12.25 -4.85
N SER A 134 -5.83 -12.51 -3.81
CA SER A 134 -5.90 -13.77 -3.05
C SER A 134 -7.27 -13.93 -2.37
N SER A 135 -7.75 -12.87 -1.69
CA SER A 135 -9.08 -12.87 -1.07
C SER A 135 -10.20 -13.07 -2.10
N PHE A 136 -10.07 -12.47 -3.28
CA PHE A 136 -11.00 -12.66 -4.40
C PHE A 136 -11.01 -14.12 -4.89
N ASN A 137 -9.84 -14.73 -5.09
CA ASN A 137 -9.77 -16.14 -5.49
C ASN A 137 -10.44 -17.08 -4.48
N ILE A 138 -10.28 -16.77 -3.18
CA ILE A 138 -10.94 -17.50 -2.10
C ILE A 138 -12.46 -17.30 -2.14
N SER A 139 -12.95 -16.06 -2.25
CA SER A 139 -14.39 -15.79 -2.27
C SER A 139 -15.07 -16.44 -3.47
N GLU A 140 -14.41 -16.44 -4.62
CA GLU A 140 -14.88 -17.09 -5.84
C GLU A 140 -14.91 -18.61 -5.70
N SER A 141 -13.87 -19.20 -5.10
CA SER A 141 -13.83 -20.65 -4.84
C SER A 141 -14.96 -21.08 -3.89
N LYS A 142 -15.21 -20.28 -2.84
CA LYS A 142 -16.34 -20.50 -1.93
C LYS A 142 -17.67 -20.40 -2.67
N TYR A 143 -17.80 -19.39 -3.53
CA TYR A 143 -19.01 -19.17 -4.30
C TYR A 143 -19.34 -20.35 -5.24
N ASP A 144 -18.34 -20.92 -5.90
CA ASP A 144 -18.53 -22.08 -6.77
C ASP A 144 -18.98 -23.33 -6.00
N GLN A 145 -18.38 -23.61 -4.85
CA GLN A 145 -18.79 -24.77 -4.05
C GLN A 145 -20.21 -24.60 -3.51
N THR A 146 -20.54 -23.37 -3.08
CA THR A 146 -21.90 -23.03 -2.66
C THR A 146 -22.91 -23.27 -3.80
N ARG A 147 -22.58 -22.87 -5.04
CA ARG A 147 -23.42 -23.14 -6.23
C ARG A 147 -23.61 -24.63 -6.52
N LYS A 148 -22.61 -25.46 -6.20
CA LYS A 148 -22.66 -26.92 -6.37
C LYS A 148 -23.34 -27.63 -5.19
N ASN A 149 -23.92 -26.89 -4.24
CA ASN A 149 -24.43 -27.43 -2.97
C ASN A 149 -23.39 -28.30 -2.23
N SER A 150 -22.12 -27.89 -2.29
CA SER A 150 -21.01 -28.59 -1.67
C SER A 150 -20.42 -27.77 -0.51
N GLU A 151 -19.92 -28.48 0.51
CA GLU A 151 -19.28 -27.84 1.65
C GLU A 151 -17.92 -27.24 1.26
N PHE A 152 -17.63 -26.06 1.78
CA PHE A 152 -16.37 -25.36 1.56
C PHE A 152 -15.56 -25.31 2.85
N TYR A 153 -14.44 -26.03 2.87
CA TYR A 153 -13.50 -26.06 3.99
C TYR A 153 -12.24 -25.24 3.67
N MET A 154 -11.69 -24.59 4.69
CA MET A 154 -10.47 -23.80 4.59
C MET A 154 -9.54 -24.08 5.75
N GLY A 155 -8.28 -24.43 5.45
CA GLY A 155 -7.20 -24.52 6.43
C GLY A 155 -6.25 -23.34 6.28
N PHE A 156 -5.85 -22.74 7.39
CA PHE A 156 -4.83 -21.69 7.42
C PHE A 156 -3.55 -22.22 8.07
N LEU A 157 -2.42 -22.02 7.40
CA LEU A 157 -1.10 -22.36 7.92
C LEU A 157 -0.31 -21.07 8.15
N ASP A 158 0.17 -20.87 9.37
CA ASP A 158 1.08 -19.77 9.71
C ASP A 158 2.38 -20.34 10.29
N VAL A 159 3.52 -19.90 9.73
CA VAL A 159 4.84 -20.40 10.13
C VAL A 159 5.43 -19.45 11.17
N LYS A 160 5.67 -19.98 12.38
CA LYS A 160 6.25 -19.20 13.48
C LYS A 160 7.66 -18.73 13.11
N SER A 161 7.87 -17.40 13.14
CA SER A 161 9.19 -16.77 12.97
C SER A 161 9.95 -17.22 11.72
N ALA A 162 9.27 -17.29 10.57
CA ALA A 162 9.84 -17.79 9.31
C ALA A 162 11.17 -17.15 8.89
N PHE A 163 11.40 -15.87 9.23
CA PHE A 163 12.65 -15.16 8.92
C PHE A 163 13.77 -15.38 9.95
N ASP A 164 13.44 -15.69 11.19
CA ASP A 164 14.43 -15.91 12.27
C ASP A 164 14.81 -17.38 12.40
N VAL A 165 13.88 -18.29 12.07
CA VAL A 165 14.03 -19.75 12.19
C VAL A 165 14.51 -20.38 10.88
N GLY A 166 14.43 -19.66 9.76
CA GLY A 166 14.87 -20.14 8.46
C GLY A 166 16.36 -20.50 8.48
N GLN A 167 16.68 -21.77 8.28
CA GLN A 167 18.07 -22.20 8.08
C GLN A 167 18.55 -21.64 6.75
N HIS A 168 19.48 -20.67 6.80
CA HIS A 168 20.02 -20.03 5.60
C HIS A 168 20.57 -21.06 4.61
N ASP A 169 21.12 -22.17 5.10
CA ASP A 169 21.63 -23.27 4.30
C ASP A 169 20.54 -23.89 3.40
N ILE A 170 19.34 -24.18 3.94
CA ILE A 170 18.22 -24.73 3.17
C ILE A 170 17.77 -23.75 2.07
N ILE A 171 17.75 -22.44 2.37
CA ILE A 171 17.36 -21.41 1.40
C ILE A 171 18.41 -21.34 0.28
N LEU A 172 19.69 -21.38 0.63
CA LEU A 172 20.78 -21.38 -0.34
C LEU A 172 20.78 -22.64 -1.21
N ASP A 173 20.48 -23.81 -0.63
CA ASP A 173 20.36 -25.06 -1.38
C ASP A 173 19.20 -25.01 -2.39
N LYS A 174 18.03 -24.53 -1.97
CA LYS A 174 16.90 -24.31 -2.90
C LYS A 174 17.19 -23.26 -3.97
N LEU A 175 17.97 -22.23 -3.63
CA LEU A 175 18.40 -21.24 -4.60
C LEU A 175 19.34 -21.86 -5.64
N LEU A 176 20.21 -22.78 -5.23
CA LEU A 176 21.09 -23.53 -6.14
C LEU A 176 20.30 -24.39 -7.13
N GLU A 177 19.19 -24.98 -6.69
CA GLU A 177 18.27 -25.72 -7.56
C GLU A 177 17.57 -24.82 -8.61
N SER A 178 17.52 -23.50 -8.38
CA SER A 178 16.76 -22.54 -9.19
C SER A 178 17.47 -22.08 -10.48
N ASN A 179 18.40 -22.87 -11.02
CA ASN A 179 19.14 -22.61 -12.27
C ASN A 179 19.83 -21.22 -12.33
N ILE A 180 20.25 -20.69 -11.19
CA ILE A 180 21.06 -19.46 -11.15
C ILE A 180 22.52 -19.77 -11.49
N PRO A 181 23.29 -18.79 -12.02
CA PRO A 181 24.72 -18.96 -12.23
C PRO A 181 25.46 -19.25 -10.93
N SER A 182 26.43 -20.16 -10.99
CA SER A 182 27.22 -20.65 -9.86
C SER A 182 27.96 -19.52 -9.13
N PHE A 183 28.57 -18.60 -9.89
CA PHE A 183 29.28 -17.44 -9.33
C PHE A 183 28.34 -16.52 -8.52
N LEU A 184 27.10 -16.34 -8.98
CA LEU A 184 26.12 -15.50 -8.32
C LEU A 184 25.64 -16.14 -7.01
N TRP A 185 25.46 -17.46 -7.02
CA TRP A 185 25.19 -18.22 -5.81
C TRP A 185 26.31 -18.07 -4.77
N LEU A 186 27.58 -18.15 -5.19
CA LEU A 186 28.73 -17.98 -4.30
C LEU A 186 28.77 -16.58 -3.67
N VAL A 187 28.50 -15.53 -4.45
CA VAL A 187 28.41 -14.15 -3.96
C VAL A 187 27.28 -14.00 -2.94
N ILE A 188 26.12 -14.61 -3.18
CA ILE A 188 24.98 -14.58 -2.23
C ILE A 188 25.31 -15.35 -0.96
N LYS A 189 25.91 -16.53 -1.10
CA LYS A 189 26.40 -17.31 0.05
C LYS A 189 27.38 -16.51 0.89
N ASP A 190 28.32 -15.79 0.25
CA ASP A 190 29.24 -14.91 0.96
C ASP A 190 28.51 -13.74 1.62
N LEU A 191 27.55 -13.10 0.95
CA LEU A 191 26.75 -12.00 1.51
C LEU A 191 26.01 -12.38 2.81
N TYR A 192 25.47 -13.60 2.85
CA TYR A 192 24.74 -14.12 4.02
C TYR A 192 25.66 -14.83 5.04
N SER A 193 26.95 -14.97 4.75
CA SER A 193 27.92 -15.52 5.70
C SER A 193 28.29 -14.48 6.76
N ASN A 194 28.43 -14.91 8.02
CA ASN A 194 28.94 -14.06 9.11
C ASN A 194 28.20 -12.71 9.25
N LEU A 195 26.88 -12.69 9.06
CA LEU A 195 26.08 -11.49 9.28
C LEU A 195 26.21 -11.04 10.74
N THR A 196 26.59 -9.78 10.94
CA THR A 196 26.73 -9.19 12.27
C THR A 196 25.73 -8.04 12.46
N THR A 197 25.29 -7.85 13.69
CA THR A 197 24.44 -6.72 14.05
C THR A 197 25.09 -5.87 15.12
N LYS A 198 25.01 -4.56 14.95
CA LYS A 198 25.40 -3.58 15.98
C LYS A 198 24.14 -3.05 16.65
N LYS A 199 24.17 -2.96 17.98
CA LYS A 199 23.18 -2.19 18.72
C LYS A 199 23.52 -0.71 18.54
N LEU A 200 22.51 0.10 18.23
CA LEU A 200 22.69 1.54 18.23
C LEU A 200 22.85 1.99 19.70
N GLU A 201 24.06 2.28 20.13
CA GLU A 201 24.27 2.92 21.44
C GLU A 201 23.58 4.28 21.43
N LYS A 202 22.84 4.60 22.50
CA LYS A 202 22.09 5.85 22.69
C LYS A 202 22.99 7.13 22.74
N GLY A 203 24.25 7.07 22.29
CA GLY A 203 25.27 8.09 22.47
C GLY A 203 25.60 8.98 21.27
N ARG A 204 25.45 8.55 20.01
CA ARG A 204 25.77 9.40 18.84
C ARG A 204 24.54 10.13 18.32
N LYS A 205 24.23 11.27 18.94
CA LYS A 205 23.45 12.33 18.29
C LYS A 205 24.28 12.90 17.13
N ASN A 206 24.27 12.23 15.98
CA ASN A 206 24.57 12.92 14.73
C ASN A 206 23.44 13.94 14.56
N LYS A 207 23.75 15.21 14.87
CA LYS A 207 22.86 16.35 14.64
C LYS A 207 22.71 16.56 13.13
N CYS A 208 21.96 15.68 12.47
CA CYS A 208 21.16 16.10 11.33
C CYS A 208 19.78 16.40 11.93
N GLY A 209 19.43 17.68 11.97
CA GLY A 209 18.42 18.22 12.87
C GLY A 209 17.05 17.54 12.79
N LYS A 210 16.61 16.99 13.92
CA LYS A 210 15.35 17.34 14.60
C LYS A 210 15.37 16.77 16.02
N LYS A 211 15.32 17.65 17.02
CA LYS A 211 15.18 17.29 18.43
C LYS A 211 13.74 16.80 18.65
N ASN A 212 13.52 15.49 18.72
CA ASN A 212 12.34 14.95 19.39
C ASN A 212 12.81 14.24 20.66
N LYS A 213 12.47 14.83 21.81
CA LYS A 213 12.62 14.22 23.13
C LYS A 213 11.65 13.03 23.20
N ALA A 214 12.16 11.90 23.66
CA ALA A 214 11.37 10.70 23.93
C ALA A 214 10.42 10.94 25.12
N CYS A 215 9.16 10.55 24.99
CA CYS A 215 8.27 10.28 26.12
C CYS A 215 7.72 8.84 26.01
N LYS A 216 7.42 8.25 27.16
CA LYS A 216 7.19 6.83 27.39
C LYS A 216 5.78 6.42 26.95
N THR A 217 5.68 5.53 25.97
CA THR A 217 4.44 4.82 25.61
C THR A 217 4.02 3.85 26.70
N ASN A 218 2.90 4.16 27.37
CA ASN A 218 1.91 3.21 27.85
C ASN A 218 0.60 3.98 28.09
N SER A 219 -0.36 3.90 27.17
CA SER A 219 -1.78 3.99 27.50
C SER A 219 -2.65 3.72 26.26
N VAL A 220 -3.55 2.76 26.44
CA VAL A 220 -4.74 2.54 25.63
C VAL A 220 -5.65 3.76 25.77
N CYS A 221 -5.53 4.72 24.85
CA CYS A 221 -6.51 5.78 24.65
C CYS A 221 -6.97 5.79 23.19
N THR A 222 -7.66 4.71 22.80
CA THR A 222 -8.40 4.60 21.53
C THR A 222 -9.77 5.28 21.55
N ASN A 223 -10.10 6.10 22.56
CA ASN A 223 -11.31 6.92 22.57
C ASN A 223 -11.07 8.22 23.35
N GLY A 224 -11.09 9.36 22.67
CA GLY A 224 -10.94 10.71 23.24
C GLY A 224 -10.02 11.57 22.37
N LEU A 225 -10.28 12.83 22.07
CA LEU A 225 -11.22 13.79 22.62
C LEU A 225 -11.24 14.96 21.60
N TRP A 226 -12.42 15.26 21.04
CA TRP A 226 -12.79 16.55 20.39
C TRP A 226 -11.85 17.14 19.34
N VAL A 227 -11.92 16.62 18.12
CA VAL A 227 -11.38 17.34 16.94
C VAL A 227 -12.40 18.40 16.53
N HIS A 228 -12.57 19.46 17.33
CA HIS A 228 -12.79 20.86 16.94
C HIS A 228 -12.87 21.72 18.22
N GLY A 229 -12.22 22.89 18.17
CA GLY A 229 -12.30 23.93 19.20
C GLY A 229 -11.05 24.11 20.06
N THR A 230 -10.25 23.06 20.32
CA THR A 230 -9.10 23.15 21.24
C THR A 230 -7.73 22.90 20.60
N ASN A 231 -7.65 22.32 19.39
CA ASN A 231 -6.38 22.06 18.68
C ASN A 231 -6.09 22.97 17.47
N GLY A 232 -6.99 23.89 17.10
CA GLY A 232 -6.73 24.93 16.08
C GLY A 232 -6.54 24.45 14.62
N LEU A 233 -7.14 23.32 14.21
CA LEU A 233 -7.10 22.87 12.81
C LEU A 233 -8.37 23.23 12.05
N ASP A 234 -8.21 23.76 10.83
CA ASP A 234 -9.30 24.10 9.95
C ASP A 234 -10.07 22.85 9.45
N PRO A 235 -11.40 22.94 9.22
CA PRO A 235 -12.21 21.82 8.72
C PRO A 235 -11.66 21.14 7.46
N VAL A 236 -11.04 21.91 6.58
CA VAL A 236 -10.47 21.40 5.31
C VAL A 236 -9.24 20.53 5.58
N THR A 237 -8.34 20.97 6.45
CA THR A 237 -7.17 20.20 6.85
C THR A 237 -7.56 18.94 7.60
N SER A 238 -8.53 19.03 8.52
CA SER A 238 -9.04 17.86 9.23
C SER A 238 -9.67 16.84 8.29
N TYR A 239 -10.45 17.29 7.29
CA TYR A 239 -10.99 16.42 6.26
C TYR A 239 -9.91 15.79 5.37
N LYS A 240 -8.85 16.53 5.02
CA LYS A 240 -7.70 15.96 4.30
C LYS A 240 -6.98 14.87 5.10
N ILE A 241 -6.79 15.08 6.41
CA ILE A 241 -6.21 14.07 7.31
C ILE A 241 -7.11 12.83 7.34
N TYR A 242 -8.42 13.03 7.49
CA TYR A 242 -9.40 11.95 7.47
C TYR A 242 -9.35 11.14 6.16
N ASN A 243 -9.34 11.80 5.00
CA ASN A 243 -9.24 11.15 3.69
C ASN A 243 -7.89 10.47 3.43
N THR A 244 -6.82 10.91 4.10
CA THR A 244 -5.48 10.36 3.91
C THR A 244 -5.25 9.13 4.80
N TYR A 245 -5.73 9.15 6.04
CA TYR A 245 -5.38 8.13 7.04
C TYR A 245 -6.54 7.24 7.48
N VAL A 246 -7.75 7.79 7.58
CA VAL A 246 -8.89 7.07 8.16
C VAL A 246 -9.69 6.37 7.07
N LEU A 247 -10.16 7.12 6.07
CA LEU A 247 -11.01 6.60 5.02
C LEU A 247 -10.37 5.44 4.22
N PRO A 248 -9.08 5.51 3.83
CA PRO A 248 -8.45 4.40 3.11
C PRO A 248 -8.37 3.12 3.94
N ARG A 249 -8.16 3.24 5.27
CA ARG A 249 -8.12 2.10 6.19
C ARG A 249 -9.51 1.52 6.44
N LEU A 250 -10.52 2.38 6.58
CA LEU A 250 -11.92 1.98 6.78
C LEU A 250 -12.43 1.14 5.60
N LEU A 251 -12.07 1.53 4.38
CA LEU A 251 -12.57 0.90 3.16
C LEU A 251 -11.66 -0.20 2.61
N TYR A 252 -10.48 -0.42 3.18
CA TYR A 252 -9.53 -1.41 2.65
C TYR A 252 -10.11 -2.83 2.76
N GLY A 253 -10.15 -3.56 1.66
CA GLY A 253 -10.65 -4.93 1.60
C GLY A 253 -12.10 -5.04 1.16
N LEU A 254 -12.89 -3.98 1.36
CA LEU A 254 -14.30 -3.95 0.99
C LEU A 254 -14.49 -3.94 -0.54
N GLU A 255 -13.48 -3.53 -1.30
CA GLU A 255 -13.51 -3.53 -2.76
C GLU A 255 -13.62 -4.93 -3.39
N ALA A 256 -13.30 -6.00 -2.66
CA ALA A 256 -13.32 -7.37 -3.16
C ALA A 256 -14.58 -8.15 -2.72
N ILE A 257 -15.51 -7.52 -1.99
CA ILE A 257 -16.64 -8.19 -1.35
C ILE A 257 -17.96 -7.52 -1.79
N PRO A 258 -19.01 -8.29 -2.12
CA PRO A 258 -20.36 -7.75 -2.29
C PRO A 258 -20.90 -7.33 -0.91
N LEU A 259 -21.22 -6.04 -0.75
CA LEU A 259 -21.69 -5.49 0.52
C LEU A 259 -23.20 -5.28 0.52
N ASN A 260 -23.86 -5.77 1.56
CA ASN A 260 -25.29 -5.55 1.78
C ASN A 260 -25.59 -4.07 2.11
N LYS A 261 -26.76 -3.58 1.71
CA LYS A 261 -27.23 -2.20 1.95
C LYS A 261 -27.16 -1.78 3.42
N THR A 262 -27.43 -2.70 4.35
CA THR A 262 -27.32 -2.47 5.79
C THR A 262 -25.90 -2.08 6.21
N ASN A 263 -24.90 -2.80 5.71
CA ASN A 263 -23.49 -2.55 6.05
C ASN A 263 -23.02 -1.20 5.48
N ILE A 264 -23.41 -0.90 4.24
CA ILE A 264 -23.14 0.40 3.61
C ILE A 264 -23.77 1.53 4.44
N THR A 265 -25.01 1.35 4.89
CA THR A 265 -25.72 2.36 5.70
C THR A 265 -25.05 2.61 7.05
N GLN A 266 -24.52 1.56 7.70
CA GLN A 266 -23.75 1.70 8.93
C GLN A 266 -22.46 2.50 8.71
N LEU A 267 -21.70 2.19 7.65
CA LEU A 267 -20.49 2.93 7.29
C LEU A 267 -20.79 4.39 6.92
N GLU A 268 -21.86 4.63 6.17
CA GLU A 268 -22.31 5.98 5.80
C GLU A 268 -22.71 6.79 7.03
N SER A 269 -23.38 6.15 8.00
CA SER A 269 -23.73 6.78 9.28
C SER A 269 -22.49 7.19 10.07
N PHE A 270 -21.47 6.32 10.15
CA PHE A 270 -20.20 6.63 10.79
C PHE A 270 -19.47 7.77 10.08
N HIS A 271 -19.35 7.69 8.76
CA HIS A 271 -18.69 8.71 7.93
C HIS A 271 -19.36 10.08 8.08
N ARG A 272 -20.69 10.14 7.94
CA ARG A 272 -21.46 11.36 8.10
C ARG A 272 -21.32 11.98 9.48
N LYS A 273 -21.30 11.17 10.55
CA LYS A 273 -21.07 11.65 11.92
C LYS A 273 -19.71 12.34 12.03
N ILE A 274 -18.67 11.75 11.44
CA ILE A 274 -17.33 12.36 11.39
C ILE A 274 -17.35 13.65 10.59
N LEU A 275 -17.87 13.65 9.35
CA LEU A 275 -17.89 14.86 8.53
C LEU A 275 -18.65 16.02 9.17
N ARG A 276 -19.72 15.71 9.91
CA ARG A 276 -20.47 16.68 10.68
C ARG A 276 -19.64 17.26 11.82
N HIS A 277 -18.94 16.39 12.55
CA HIS A 277 -18.01 16.79 13.61
C HIS A 277 -16.88 17.67 13.07
N LEU A 278 -16.24 17.26 11.96
CA LEU A 278 -15.17 17.98 11.28
C LEU A 278 -15.56 19.35 10.72
N GLN A 279 -16.85 19.62 10.57
CA GLN A 279 -17.36 20.91 10.10
C GLN A 279 -18.05 21.68 11.24
N SER A 280 -18.07 21.15 12.46
CA SER A 280 -18.82 21.70 13.59
C SER A 280 -20.30 21.97 13.27
N LEU A 281 -20.90 21.11 12.45
CA LEU A 281 -22.28 21.27 12.00
C LEU A 281 -23.28 20.71 13.03
N PRO A 282 -24.47 21.32 13.20
CA PRO A 282 -25.51 20.79 14.09
C PRO A 282 -25.95 19.36 13.74
N GLN A 283 -26.39 18.59 14.74
CA GLN A 283 -26.83 17.19 14.54
C GLN A 283 -27.97 17.04 13.52
N ARG A 284 -28.86 18.04 13.44
CA ARG A 284 -30.01 18.08 12.52
C ARG A 284 -29.67 18.56 11.11
N THR A 285 -28.40 18.83 10.82
CA THR A 285 -27.98 19.29 9.49
C THR A 285 -28.33 18.26 8.42
N ALA A 286 -28.97 18.73 7.35
CA ALA A 286 -29.38 17.91 6.22
C ALA A 286 -28.17 17.22 5.56
N ILE A 287 -28.40 16.00 5.08
CA ILE A 287 -27.35 15.15 4.50
C ILE A 287 -26.67 15.86 3.31
N ALA A 288 -27.43 16.37 2.34
CA ALA A 288 -26.88 17.12 1.22
C ALA A 288 -25.90 18.23 1.62
N ALA A 289 -26.27 19.04 2.63
CA ALA A 289 -25.42 20.13 3.10
C ALA A 289 -24.08 19.63 3.66
N ILE A 290 -24.06 18.50 4.39
CA ILE A 290 -22.82 17.95 4.97
C ILE A 290 -21.78 17.64 3.88
N TYR A 291 -22.21 17.04 2.76
CA TYR A 291 -21.31 16.67 1.66
C TYR A 291 -21.00 17.84 0.73
N LEU A 292 -22.01 18.67 0.41
CA LEU A 292 -21.84 19.83 -0.48
C LEU A 292 -20.91 20.90 0.13
N LEU A 293 -20.94 21.10 1.45
CA LEU A 293 -20.08 22.07 2.13
C LEU A 293 -18.61 21.64 2.13
N ILE A 294 -18.33 20.37 2.41
CA ILE A 294 -16.95 19.86 2.43
C ILE A 294 -16.44 19.46 1.04
N GLY A 295 -17.33 19.34 0.05
CA GLY A 295 -17.01 18.81 -1.28
C GLY A 295 -16.66 17.32 -1.25
N GLY A 296 -17.20 16.57 -0.30
CA GLY A 296 -16.91 15.14 -0.09
C GLY A 296 -17.86 14.21 -0.83
N LEU A 297 -17.46 12.94 -0.95
CA LEU A 297 -18.28 11.87 -1.49
C LEU A 297 -18.89 11.01 -0.38
N LEU A 298 -20.03 10.38 -0.67
CA LEU A 298 -20.61 9.34 0.18
C LEU A 298 -19.68 8.11 0.22
N ILE A 299 -19.79 7.31 1.28
CA ILE A 299 -19.06 6.04 1.40
C ILE A 299 -19.41 5.11 0.24
N GLU A 300 -20.68 5.04 -0.15
CA GLU A 300 -21.09 4.24 -1.30
C GLU A 300 -20.30 4.63 -2.57
N ALA A 301 -20.13 5.93 -2.83
CA ALA A 301 -19.39 6.42 -3.98
C ALA A 301 -17.88 6.10 -3.90
N GLU A 302 -17.28 6.27 -2.72
CA GLU A 302 -15.86 5.98 -2.48
C GLU A 302 -15.58 4.47 -2.61
N LEU A 303 -16.51 3.63 -2.16
CA LEU A 303 -16.45 2.19 -2.33
C LEU A 303 -16.54 1.80 -3.81
N HIS A 304 -17.51 2.35 -4.54
CA HIS A 304 -17.66 2.08 -5.99
C HIS A 304 -16.39 2.48 -6.76
N LYS A 305 -15.77 3.60 -6.42
CA LYS A 305 -14.49 4.03 -6.99
C LYS A 305 -13.37 3.02 -6.76
N LYS A 306 -13.32 2.42 -5.56
CA LYS A 306 -12.35 1.37 -5.21
C LYS A 306 -12.65 0.05 -5.92
N GLN A 307 -13.93 -0.37 -5.99
CA GLN A 307 -14.35 -1.57 -6.72
C GLN A 307 -14.04 -1.47 -8.22
N LEU A 308 -14.28 -0.32 -8.85
CA LEU A 308 -13.94 -0.08 -10.25
C LEU A 308 -12.41 -0.01 -10.48
N SER A 309 -11.65 0.46 -9.50
CA SER A 309 -10.18 0.41 -9.54
C SER A 309 -9.67 -1.02 -9.37
N PHE A 310 -10.33 -1.82 -8.53
CA PHE A 310 -10.03 -3.24 -8.34
C PHE A 310 -10.33 -4.04 -9.61
N LEU A 311 -11.49 -3.81 -10.26
CA LEU A 311 -11.83 -4.39 -11.56
C LEU A 311 -10.75 -4.11 -12.61
N HIS A 312 -10.28 -2.86 -12.70
CA HIS A 312 -9.20 -2.51 -13.65
C HIS A 312 -7.92 -3.29 -13.38
N ASN A 313 -7.53 -3.44 -12.11
CA ASN A 313 -6.36 -4.24 -11.74
C ASN A 313 -6.56 -5.74 -12.05
N LEU A 314 -7.79 -6.27 -11.88
CA LEU A 314 -8.12 -7.65 -12.24
C LEU A 314 -8.02 -7.88 -13.75
N LEU A 315 -8.61 -7.00 -14.56
CA LEU A 315 -8.56 -7.07 -16.03
C LEU A 315 -7.16 -6.85 -16.58
N SER A 316 -6.33 -6.04 -15.90
CA SER A 316 -4.91 -5.82 -16.25
C SER A 316 -4.00 -6.96 -15.80
N SER A 317 -4.49 -7.95 -15.04
CA SER A 317 -3.66 -9.00 -14.46
C SER A 317 -3.14 -9.96 -15.54
N ASN A 318 -1.86 -10.29 -15.47
CA ASN A 318 -1.24 -11.28 -16.36
C ASN A 318 -1.37 -12.72 -15.84
N VAL A 319 -1.88 -12.92 -14.63
CA VAL A 319 -2.03 -14.26 -14.06
C VAL A 319 -3.18 -15.00 -14.73
N GLN A 320 -2.87 -16.14 -15.35
CA GLN A 320 -3.83 -16.92 -16.13
C GLN A 320 -5.06 -17.30 -15.31
N ARG A 321 -4.86 -17.78 -14.08
CA ARG A 321 -5.96 -18.15 -13.18
C ARG A 321 -6.94 -17.02 -12.90
N VAL A 322 -6.47 -15.78 -12.80
CA VAL A 322 -7.36 -14.61 -12.61
C VAL A 322 -8.20 -14.39 -13.87
N LYS A 323 -7.60 -14.52 -15.07
CA LYS A 323 -8.32 -14.42 -16.34
C LYS A 323 -9.39 -15.51 -16.47
N ASP A 324 -9.07 -16.75 -16.10
CA ASP A 324 -10.00 -17.87 -16.16
C ASP A 324 -11.22 -17.64 -15.24
N ILE A 325 -11.00 -17.12 -14.04
CA ILE A 325 -12.08 -16.76 -13.11
C ILE A 325 -12.97 -15.67 -13.69
N ILE A 326 -12.38 -14.63 -14.29
CA ILE A 326 -13.13 -13.53 -14.92
C ILE A 326 -13.99 -14.05 -16.07
N ILE A 327 -13.40 -14.82 -17.00
CA ILE A 327 -14.11 -15.42 -18.14
C ILE A 327 -15.28 -16.24 -17.63
N ARG A 328 -15.05 -17.10 -16.66
CA ARG A 328 -16.10 -17.92 -16.07
C ARG A 328 -17.21 -17.08 -15.42
N GLN A 329 -16.88 -16.06 -14.62
CA GLN A 329 -17.90 -15.21 -14.01
C GLN A 329 -18.71 -14.41 -15.02
N MET A 330 -18.14 -14.09 -16.19
CA MET A 330 -18.90 -13.47 -17.27
C MET A 330 -19.83 -14.44 -17.98
N SER A 331 -19.37 -15.68 -18.22
CA SER A 331 -20.13 -16.75 -18.87
C SER A 331 -21.28 -17.27 -18.02
N VAL A 332 -21.21 -17.11 -16.69
CA VAL A 332 -22.33 -17.48 -15.84
C VAL A 332 -23.39 -16.38 -15.90
N ASN A 333 -24.53 -16.71 -16.52
CA ASN A 333 -25.74 -15.92 -16.42
C ASN A 333 -26.29 -15.93 -14.99
N TYR A 334 -26.98 -14.85 -14.64
CA TYR A 334 -27.88 -14.61 -13.48
C TYR A 334 -27.35 -13.82 -12.28
N ASP A 335 -27.91 -12.60 -12.14
CA ASP A 335 -28.76 -12.04 -11.04
C ASP A 335 -28.58 -12.56 -9.60
N ASN A 336 -27.40 -13.04 -9.22
CA ASN A 336 -27.12 -13.33 -7.82
C ASN A 336 -26.58 -12.07 -7.13
N PRO A 337 -27.33 -11.47 -6.19
CA PRO A 337 -26.90 -10.27 -5.48
C PRO A 337 -25.63 -10.48 -4.64
N ASN A 338 -25.25 -11.74 -4.38
CA ASN A 338 -24.06 -12.11 -3.61
C ASN A 338 -22.80 -12.32 -4.47
N SER A 339 -22.84 -11.99 -5.77
CA SER A 339 -21.64 -12.01 -6.63
C SER A 339 -21.03 -10.61 -6.76
N LEU A 340 -19.70 -10.53 -6.63
CA LEU A 340 -18.96 -9.29 -6.88
C LEU A 340 -19.19 -8.77 -8.31
N PHE A 341 -19.22 -9.66 -9.31
CA PHE A 341 -19.43 -9.28 -10.71
C PHE A 341 -20.85 -8.77 -10.98
N SER A 342 -21.86 -9.27 -10.26
CA SER A 342 -23.22 -8.70 -10.32
C SER A 342 -23.22 -7.27 -9.78
N THR A 343 -22.61 -7.07 -8.60
CA THR A 343 -22.49 -5.74 -7.99
C THR A 343 -21.74 -4.77 -8.92
N ILE A 344 -20.65 -5.21 -9.55
CA ILE A 344 -19.89 -4.40 -10.50
C ILE A 344 -20.72 -4.05 -11.74
N ARG A 345 -21.52 -4.97 -12.29
CA ARG A 345 -22.41 -4.68 -13.42
C ARG A 345 -23.43 -3.61 -13.06
N GLU A 346 -24.06 -3.72 -11.90
CA GLU A 346 -24.99 -2.70 -11.39
C GLU A 346 -24.30 -1.32 -11.23
N ILE A 347 -23.07 -1.30 -10.72
CA ILE A 347 -22.27 -0.07 -10.59
C ILE A 347 -21.96 0.53 -11.96
N LEU A 348 -21.55 -0.28 -12.94
CA LEU A 348 -21.25 0.19 -14.29
C LEU A 348 -22.50 0.80 -14.95
N LEU A 349 -23.65 0.14 -14.80
CA LEU A 349 -24.94 0.64 -15.29
C LEU A 349 -25.33 1.95 -14.57
N LYS A 350 -25.21 1.99 -13.24
CA LYS A 350 -25.54 3.17 -12.42
C LYS A 350 -24.79 4.43 -12.84
N TYR A 351 -23.54 4.30 -13.29
CA TYR A 351 -22.68 5.42 -13.68
C TYR A 351 -22.53 5.59 -15.20
N GLY A 352 -23.26 4.84 -16.01
CA GLY A 352 -23.15 4.90 -17.48
C GLY A 352 -21.74 4.58 -17.98
N LEU A 353 -21.05 3.64 -17.33
CA LEU A 353 -19.70 3.21 -17.69
C LEU A 353 -19.75 2.02 -18.67
N PRO A 354 -18.69 1.79 -19.47
CA PRO A 354 -18.65 0.67 -20.41
C PRO A 354 -18.83 -0.67 -19.68
N PRO A 355 -19.65 -1.58 -20.23
CA PRO A 355 -19.81 -2.92 -19.69
C PRO A 355 -18.49 -3.72 -19.75
N ILE A 356 -18.41 -4.75 -18.90
CA ILE A 356 -17.16 -5.52 -18.67
C ILE A 356 -16.60 -6.13 -19.97
N HIS A 357 -17.45 -6.61 -20.88
CA HIS A 357 -17.01 -7.20 -22.16
C HIS A 357 -16.25 -6.19 -23.04
N LEU A 358 -16.73 -4.95 -23.15
CA LEU A 358 -16.03 -3.89 -23.90
C LEU A 358 -14.71 -3.48 -23.23
N LEU A 359 -14.64 -3.54 -21.90
CA LEU A 359 -13.42 -3.24 -21.16
C LEU A 359 -12.33 -4.29 -21.35
N GLN A 360 -12.70 -5.55 -21.63
CA GLN A 360 -11.73 -6.61 -21.93
C GLN A 360 -11.15 -6.48 -23.34
N GLU A 361 -11.98 -6.09 -24.31
CA GLU A 361 -11.54 -5.84 -25.68
C GLU A 361 -10.62 -4.61 -25.77
N SER A 362 -10.93 -3.56 -25.01
CA SER A 362 -10.21 -2.28 -25.08
C SER A 362 -10.03 -1.63 -23.72
N LEU A 363 -9.11 -2.18 -22.90
CA LEU A 363 -8.87 -1.65 -21.55
C LEU A 363 -8.16 -0.28 -21.61
N PRO A 364 -8.77 0.80 -21.06
CA PRO A 364 -8.10 2.09 -20.98
C PRO A 364 -6.88 2.04 -20.07
N SER A 365 -5.91 2.95 -20.29
CA SER A 365 -4.81 3.13 -19.35
C SER A 365 -5.34 3.45 -17.95
N LYS A 366 -4.63 3.01 -16.91
CA LYS A 366 -5.04 3.20 -15.50
C LYS A 366 -5.38 4.66 -15.17
N MET A 367 -4.62 5.60 -15.75
CA MET A 367 -4.85 7.04 -15.55
C MET A 367 -6.13 7.51 -16.25
N LYS A 368 -6.34 7.09 -17.51
CA LYS A 368 -7.56 7.42 -18.28
C LYS A 368 -8.80 6.82 -17.60
N TRP A 369 -8.73 5.56 -17.17
CA TRP A 369 -9.81 4.89 -16.43
C TRP A 369 -10.17 5.65 -15.14
N LYS A 370 -9.17 5.98 -14.31
CA LYS A 370 -9.37 6.75 -13.08
C LYS A 370 -10.04 8.10 -13.35
N SER A 371 -9.67 8.78 -14.42
CA SER A 371 -10.27 10.05 -14.83
C SER A 371 -11.74 9.89 -15.22
N ILE A 372 -12.06 8.91 -16.07
CA ILE A 372 -13.43 8.62 -16.52
C ILE A 372 -14.32 8.28 -15.32
N VAL A 373 -13.88 7.33 -14.50
CA VAL A 373 -14.61 6.88 -13.31
C VAL A 373 -14.85 8.03 -12.34
N THR A 374 -13.82 8.82 -12.03
CA THR A 374 -13.96 9.97 -11.11
C THR A 374 -14.93 11.01 -11.67
N LYS A 375 -14.89 11.29 -12.98
CA LYS A 375 -15.80 12.26 -13.61
C LYS A 375 -17.25 11.79 -13.52
N GLN A 376 -17.54 10.54 -13.89
CA GLN A 376 -18.91 10.02 -13.90
C GLN A 376 -19.50 9.92 -12.49
N LEU A 377 -18.73 9.38 -11.54
CA LEU A 377 -19.13 9.31 -10.12
C LEU A 377 -19.42 10.69 -9.55
N ASN A 378 -18.50 11.65 -9.75
CA ASN A 378 -18.68 13.00 -9.22
C ASN A 378 -19.90 13.69 -9.84
N THR A 379 -20.15 13.49 -11.13
CA THR A 379 -21.31 14.09 -11.81
C THR A 379 -22.62 13.50 -11.27
N TYR A 380 -22.72 12.17 -11.19
CA TYR A 380 -23.89 11.48 -10.65
C TYR A 380 -24.21 11.95 -9.23
N TRP A 381 -23.25 11.86 -8.31
CA TRP A 381 -23.50 12.18 -6.91
C TRP A 381 -23.68 13.66 -6.65
N LEU A 382 -23.05 14.54 -7.44
CA LEU A 382 -23.29 15.97 -7.33
C LEU A 382 -24.74 16.31 -7.70
N ASN A 383 -25.27 15.72 -8.76
CA ASN A 383 -26.66 15.91 -9.16
C ASN A 383 -27.60 15.35 -8.08
N THR A 384 -27.37 14.12 -7.61
CA THR A 384 -28.18 13.52 -6.53
C THR A 384 -28.21 14.38 -5.26
N LEU A 385 -27.06 14.93 -4.86
CA LEU A 385 -26.97 15.80 -3.67
C LEU A 385 -27.63 17.17 -3.90
N ARG A 386 -27.61 17.69 -5.13
CA ARG A 386 -28.32 18.93 -5.49
C ARG A 386 -29.82 18.74 -5.46
N ASP A 387 -30.32 17.67 -6.06
CA ASP A 387 -31.74 17.33 -6.05
C ASP A 387 -32.26 17.14 -4.60
N ASP A 388 -31.47 16.46 -3.75
CA ASP A 388 -31.78 16.31 -2.31
C ASP A 388 -31.72 17.65 -1.56
N ALA A 389 -30.87 18.60 -1.97
CA ALA A 389 -30.83 19.94 -1.37
C ALA A 389 -32.03 20.79 -1.79
N GLU A 390 -32.39 20.78 -3.08
CA GLU A 390 -33.48 21.58 -3.65
C GLU A 390 -34.85 21.13 -3.12
N SER A 391 -35.01 19.83 -2.86
CA SER A 391 -36.23 19.28 -2.25
C SER A 391 -36.46 19.71 -0.78
N LYS A 392 -35.44 20.26 -0.10
CA LYS A 392 -35.50 20.60 1.33
C LYS A 392 -35.69 22.09 1.56
N SER A 393 -36.81 22.45 2.19
CA SER A 393 -37.11 23.83 2.60
C SER A 393 -36.04 24.45 3.49
N THR A 394 -35.36 23.64 4.31
CA THR A 394 -34.27 24.08 5.21
C THR A 394 -33.00 24.51 4.48
N LEU A 395 -32.85 24.14 3.20
CA LEU A 395 -31.69 24.48 2.36
C LEU A 395 -32.02 25.47 1.25
N ARG A 396 -33.19 26.13 1.29
CA ARG A 396 -33.64 27.07 0.26
C ARG A 396 -32.64 28.19 -0.06
N TYR A 397 -31.84 28.62 0.91
CA TYR A 397 -30.84 29.68 0.75
C TYR A 397 -29.45 29.18 0.37
N MET A 398 -29.24 27.86 0.34
CA MET A 398 -27.97 27.27 -0.05
C MET A 398 -27.87 27.23 -1.57
N GLU A 399 -27.07 28.11 -2.15
CA GLU A 399 -26.87 28.12 -3.59
C GLU A 399 -25.92 26.97 -4.00
N THR A 400 -26.46 25.95 -4.67
CA THR A 400 -25.73 24.70 -4.96
C THR A 400 -25.03 24.68 -6.32
N LYS A 401 -25.36 25.64 -7.20
CA LYS A 401 -24.92 25.69 -8.60
C LYS A 401 -23.39 25.80 -8.75
N HIS A 402 -22.74 26.53 -7.86
CA HIS A 402 -21.28 26.74 -7.88
C HIS A 402 -20.49 25.68 -7.11
N LEU A 403 -21.17 24.76 -6.43
CA LEU A 403 -20.53 23.71 -5.61
C LEU A 403 -20.09 22.53 -6.46
N LEU A 404 -18.91 21.98 -6.16
CA LEU A 404 -18.29 20.90 -6.90
C LEU A 404 -17.72 19.86 -5.94
N ILE A 405 -17.86 18.58 -6.27
CA ILE A 405 -17.19 17.51 -5.54
C ILE A 405 -15.67 17.62 -5.72
N GLY A 406 -14.93 17.50 -4.63
CA GLY A 406 -13.49 17.71 -4.55
C GLY A 406 -13.06 19.15 -4.30
N LYS A 407 -14.00 20.11 -4.25
CA LYS A 407 -13.74 21.49 -3.86
C LYS A 407 -14.59 21.85 -2.63
N ASN A 408 -13.94 22.37 -1.60
CA ASN A 408 -14.64 22.79 -0.40
C ASN A 408 -15.40 24.10 -0.67
N HIS A 409 -16.50 24.29 0.05
CA HIS A 409 -17.28 25.52 0.01
C HIS A 409 -16.44 26.73 0.46
N PRO A 410 -16.58 27.91 -0.17
CA PRO A 410 -15.84 29.12 0.18
C PRO A 410 -15.93 29.55 1.66
N VAL A 411 -17.02 29.19 2.34
CA VAL A 411 -17.19 29.40 3.79
C VAL A 411 -16.02 28.85 4.61
N TRP A 412 -15.38 27.78 4.15
CA TRP A 412 -14.22 27.19 4.83
C TRP A 412 -12.89 27.82 4.42
N ASN A 413 -12.89 28.72 3.43
CA ASN A 413 -11.70 29.47 3.00
C ASN A 413 -11.48 30.76 3.79
N ILE A 414 -12.41 31.14 4.68
CA ILE A 414 -12.36 32.37 5.51
C ILE A 414 -11.49 32.17 6.77
N PHE A 415 -11.22 30.93 7.17
CA PHE A 415 -10.28 30.64 8.26
C PHE A 415 -8.85 30.85 7.75
N ASP A 416 -8.25 31.97 8.18
CA ASP A 416 -6.93 32.44 7.79
C ASP A 416 -5.89 31.31 7.89
N LYS A 417 -5.41 30.84 6.74
CA LYS A 417 -4.26 29.93 6.65
C LYS A 417 -2.98 30.66 7.00
N THR A 418 -2.79 31.06 8.26
CA THR A 418 -1.47 31.50 8.68
C THR A 418 -0.55 30.27 8.69
N LYS A 419 0.62 30.39 8.05
CA LYS A 419 1.70 29.36 8.11
C LYS A 419 2.08 28.96 9.55
N ALA A 420 1.67 29.76 10.54
CA ALA A 420 1.81 29.49 11.97
C ALA A 420 0.87 28.36 12.47
N GLU A 421 -0.34 28.22 11.92
CA GLU A 421 -1.31 27.17 12.33
C GLU A 421 -0.89 25.78 11.85
N VAL A 422 -0.36 25.67 10.62
CA VAL A 422 0.19 24.41 10.06
C VAL A 422 1.48 23.97 10.77
N ARG A 423 2.19 24.88 11.45
CA ARG A 423 3.40 24.60 12.24
C ARG A 423 3.14 24.36 13.73
N LYS A 424 1.92 24.61 14.23
CA LYS A 424 1.54 24.39 15.62
C LYS A 424 0.94 23.01 15.98
N PRO A 425 0.75 22.00 15.10
CA PRO A 425 0.65 20.63 15.58
C PRO A 425 2.07 20.14 15.85
N ILE A 426 2.72 20.71 16.87
CA ILE A 426 3.77 19.99 17.57
C ILE A 426 3.03 18.89 18.30
N ILE A 427 3.17 17.68 17.77
CA ILE A 427 2.78 16.45 18.42
C ILE A 427 3.44 16.48 19.81
N LYS A 428 2.66 16.78 20.85
CA LYS A 428 2.98 16.31 22.19
C LYS A 428 2.80 14.80 22.13
N LEU A 429 3.88 14.11 21.78
CA LEU A 429 4.04 12.71 22.12
C LEU A 429 4.13 12.67 23.65
N GLU A 430 3.01 12.39 24.30
CA GLU A 430 3.03 11.73 25.60
C GLU A 430 3.12 10.23 25.39
#